data_AF-A0A7W1ZZG1-F1
#
_entry.id   AF-A0A7W1ZZG1-F1
#
_cell.length_a   1.000
_cell.length_b   1.000
_cell.length_c   1.000
_cell.angle_alpha   90.00
_cell.angle_beta   90.00
_cell.angle_gamma   90.00
#
_symmetry.space_group_name_H-M   'P 1'
#
loop_
_entity.id
_entity.type
_entity.pdbx_description
1 polymer ?
#
loop_
_entity_poly.entity_id
_entity_poly.type
_entity_poly.pdbx_seq_one_letter_code
_entity_poly.pdbx_strand_id
1 'polypeptide(L)'
;MRRPGVLIAEVAPASLAEELELAPDDRIVRVNGRTVRDYLDFRFQTAGETEMSLLVKKPNGETWEVEIEREENEDFGLTFEQIVPRQCANECLFCFCKGNPADARPSLFVRDEDIRLSFLYG
;
A
#
# COMPACT_ATOMS: atom_id res chain seq x y z
N MET A 1 12.72 -5.03 7.38
CA MET A 1 11.51 -4.59 8.12
C MET A 1 10.94 -3.41 7.36
N ARG A 2 9.78 -3.55 6.69
CA ARG A 2 9.20 -2.44 5.90
C ARG A 2 8.88 -1.28 6.85
N ARG A 3 9.18 -0.05 6.42
CA ARG A 3 8.74 1.15 7.13
C ARG A 3 7.20 1.18 7.09
N PRO A 4 6.52 1.45 8.21
CA PRO A 4 5.07 1.58 8.22
C PRO A 4 4.63 2.71 7.27
N GLY A 5 3.46 2.57 6.65
CA GLY A 5 2.91 3.48 5.66
C GLY A 5 3.01 2.97 4.22
N VAL A 6 2.21 3.55 3.34
CA VAL A 6 2.18 3.28 1.90
C VAL A 6 2.88 4.41 1.15
N LEU A 7 3.75 4.08 0.20
CA LEU A 7 4.42 5.05 -0.68
C LEU A 7 3.50 5.44 -1.84
N ILE A 8 3.36 6.74 -2.08
CA ILE A 8 2.73 7.28 -3.29
C ILE A 8 3.69 7.05 -4.45
N ALA A 9 3.21 6.35 -5.48
CA ALA A 9 3.96 6.07 -6.68
C ALA A 9 3.79 7.19 -7.70
N GLU A 10 2.55 7.62 -7.94
CA GLU A 10 2.22 8.68 -8.88
C GLU A 10 1.04 9.50 -8.36
N VAL A 11 0.98 10.77 -8.80
CA VAL A 11 -0.11 11.70 -8.55
C VAL A 11 -0.66 12.14 -9.90
N ALA A 12 -1.97 12.01 -10.11
CA ALA A 12 -2.62 12.42 -11.35
C ALA A 12 -2.67 13.96 -11.45
N PRO A 13 -2.46 14.54 -12.64
CA PRO A 13 -2.61 15.98 -12.82
C PRO A 13 -4.06 16.42 -12.66
N ALA A 14 -4.28 17.64 -12.16
CA ALA A 14 -5.58 18.21 -11.82
C ALA A 14 -6.42 17.31 -10.91
N SER A 15 -5.76 16.65 -9.94
CA SER A 15 -6.40 15.80 -8.94
C SER A 15 -6.37 16.44 -7.56
N LEU A 16 -7.26 15.98 -6.69
CA LEU A 16 -7.30 16.37 -5.28
C LEU A 16 -5.93 16.21 -4.59
N ALA A 17 -5.19 15.14 -4.89
CA ALA A 17 -3.85 14.95 -4.32
C ALA A 17 -2.83 15.99 -4.79
N GLU A 18 -2.91 16.47 -6.03
CA GLU A 18 -2.05 17.55 -6.52
C GLU A 18 -2.40 18.88 -5.82
N GLU A 19 -3.70 19.17 -5.66
CA GLU A 19 -4.19 20.36 -4.93
C GLU A 19 -3.74 20.37 -3.47
N LEU A 20 -3.66 19.19 -2.84
CA LEU A 20 -3.16 18.99 -1.47
C LEU A 20 -1.63 18.92 -1.38
N GLU A 21 -0.91 19.22 -2.46
CA GLU A 21 0.55 19.19 -2.54
C GLU A 21 1.17 17.83 -2.14
N LEU A 22 0.44 16.74 -2.38
CA LEU A 22 1.00 15.39 -2.30
C LEU A 22 1.84 15.13 -3.55
N ALA A 23 2.93 14.41 -3.37
CA ALA A 23 3.88 14.12 -4.43
C ALA A 23 4.30 12.65 -4.43
N PRO A 24 4.83 12.13 -5.56
CA PRO A 24 5.56 10.88 -5.56
C PRO A 24 6.62 10.83 -4.46
N ASP A 25 6.87 9.63 -3.92
CA ASP A 25 7.76 9.36 -2.78
C ASP A 25 7.28 9.81 -1.40
N ASP A 26 6.18 10.56 -1.32
CA ASP A 26 5.49 10.79 -0.05
C ASP A 26 4.98 9.48 0.53
N ARG A 27 5.02 9.37 1.86
CA ARG A 27 4.54 8.19 2.57
C ARG A 27 3.39 8.51 3.49
N ILE A 28 2.21 7.99 3.17
CA ILE A 28 1.03 8.09 4.05
C ILE A 28 1.17 7.05 5.16
N VAL A 29 1.25 7.49 6.41
CA VAL A 29 1.46 6.62 7.58
C VAL A 29 0.22 6.46 8.45
N ARG A 30 -0.72 7.43 8.41
CA ARG A 30 -2.01 7.33 9.12
C ARG A 30 -3.15 7.97 8.33
N VAL A 31 -4.36 7.47 8.52
CA VAL A 31 -5.64 8.06 8.11
C VAL A 31 -6.53 8.14 9.35
N ASN A 32 -7.07 9.32 9.69
CA ASN A 32 -7.92 9.53 10.88
C ASN A 32 -7.29 8.94 12.16
N GLY A 33 -5.98 9.14 12.30
CA GLY A 33 -5.19 8.61 13.41
C GLY A 33 -4.96 7.09 13.42
N ARG A 34 -5.50 6.32 12.48
CA ARG A 34 -5.26 4.88 12.34
C ARG A 34 -4.04 4.62 11.49
N THR A 35 -3.25 3.59 11.83
CA THR A 35 -2.01 3.30 11.09
C THR A 35 -2.33 2.68 9.73
N VAL A 36 -1.61 3.11 8.70
CA VAL A 36 -1.64 2.53 7.36
C VAL A 36 -0.40 1.65 7.18
N ARG A 37 -0.58 0.39 6.80
CA ARG A 37 0.54 -0.53 6.51
C ARG A 37 0.85 -0.63 5.02
N ASP A 38 -0.16 -0.49 4.19
CA ASP A 38 -0.10 -0.63 2.73
C ASP A 38 -1.31 0.07 2.06
N TYR A 39 -1.42 -0.09 0.75
CA TYR A 39 -2.50 0.50 -0.04
C TYR A 39 -3.88 -0.07 0.31
N LEU A 40 -4.00 -1.33 0.77
CA LEU A 40 -5.28 -1.91 1.16
C LEU A 40 -5.81 -1.25 2.43
N ASP A 41 -4.95 -1.07 3.42
CA ASP A 41 -5.31 -0.32 4.63
C ASP A 41 -5.75 1.10 4.29
N PHE A 42 -5.03 1.78 3.38
CA PHE A 42 -5.40 3.12 2.92
C PHE A 42 -6.79 3.12 2.27
N ARG A 43 -7.05 2.21 1.32
CA ARG A 43 -8.35 2.09 0.65
C ARG A 43 -9.47 1.78 1.63
N PHE A 44 -9.24 0.89 2.58
CA PHE A 44 -10.23 0.52 3.60
C PHE A 44 -10.54 1.69 4.54
N GLN A 45 -9.52 2.43 4.99
CA GLN A 45 -9.69 3.54 5.93
C GLN A 45 -10.25 4.80 5.29
N THR A 46 -10.10 4.96 3.97
CA THR A 46 -10.66 6.09 3.21
C THR A 46 -11.98 5.77 2.53
N ALA A 47 -12.44 4.52 2.54
CA ALA A 47 -13.67 4.12 1.85
C ALA A 47 -14.90 4.77 2.50
N GLY A 48 -15.62 5.58 1.72
CA GLY A 48 -16.84 6.26 2.17
C GLY A 48 -16.61 7.48 3.07
N GLU A 49 -15.35 7.82 3.37
CA GLU A 49 -15.02 9.04 4.13
C GLU A 49 -14.97 10.25 3.18
N THR A 50 -15.67 11.32 3.53
CA THR A 50 -15.67 12.62 2.84
C THR A 50 -14.77 13.63 3.53
N GLU A 51 -14.55 13.49 4.84
CA GLU A 51 -13.69 14.34 5.66
C GLU A 51 -12.68 13.45 6.39
N MET A 52 -11.38 13.74 6.25
CA MET A 52 -10.34 12.94 6.91
C MET A 52 -9.01 13.67 7.05
N SER A 53 -8.21 13.24 8.03
CA SER A 53 -6.82 13.68 8.20
C SER A 53 -5.83 12.60 7.79
N LEU A 54 -4.84 12.98 6.98
CA LEU A 54 -3.70 12.14 6.61
C LEU A 54 -2.46 12.60 7.35
N LEU A 55 -1.72 11.64 7.94
CA LEU A 55 -0.35 11.90 8.38
C LEU A 55 0.61 11.42 7.30
N VAL A 56 1.34 12.35 6.70
CA VAL A 56 2.22 12.13 5.55
C VAL A 56 3.67 12.41 5.94
N LYS A 57 4.58 11.48 5.63
CA LYS A 57 6.02 11.69 5.76
C LYS A 57 6.61 12.06 4.41
N LYS A 58 7.21 13.23 4.33
CA LYS A 58 7.89 13.72 3.14
C LYS A 58 9.30 13.11 3.02
N PRO A 59 9.88 13.01 1.81
CA PRO A 59 11.23 12.50 1.61
C PRO A 59 12.32 13.30 2.34
N ASN A 60 12.10 14.59 2.57
CA ASN A 60 12.99 15.48 3.32
C ASN A 60 13.01 15.21 4.85
N GLY A 61 12.16 14.31 5.35
CA GLY A 61 12.05 13.96 6.77
C GLY A 61 10.96 14.71 7.53
N GLU A 62 10.30 15.68 6.91
CA GLU A 62 9.15 16.37 7.51
C GLU A 62 7.94 15.44 7.63
N THR A 63 7.08 15.76 8.59
CA THR A 63 5.79 15.09 8.77
C THR A 63 4.71 16.14 8.66
N TRP A 64 3.81 15.97 7.70
CA TRP A 64 2.69 16.86 7.43
C TRP A 64 1.39 16.19 7.89
N GLU A 65 0.50 16.96 8.46
CA GLU A 65 -0.90 16.58 8.69
C GLU A 65 -1.74 17.30 7.64
N VAL A 66 -2.40 16.53 6.79
CA VAL A 66 -3.17 17.03 5.64
C VAL A 66 -4.63 16.74 5.91
N GLU A 67 -5.42 17.79 6.12
CA GLU A 67 -6.87 17.69 6.20
C GLU A 67 -7.46 17.66 4.80
N ILE A 68 -8.41 16.75 4.58
CA ILE A 68 -9.05 16.52 3.29
C ILE A 68 -10.55 16.60 3.46
N GLU A 69 -11.18 17.41 2.61
CA GLU A 69 -12.62 17.41 2.35
C GLU A 69 -12.82 17.08 0.87
N ARG A 70 -13.72 16.15 0.55
CA ARG A 70 -14.01 15.71 -0.82
C ARG A 70 -15.45 15.30 -1.01
N GLU A 71 -15.92 15.24 -2.26
CA GLU A 71 -17.26 14.73 -2.56
C GLU A 71 -17.36 13.20 -2.39
N GLU A 72 -18.57 12.70 -2.12
CA GLU A 72 -18.85 11.26 -2.18
C GLU A 72 -18.55 10.76 -3.60
N ASN A 73 -17.52 9.93 -3.73
CA ASN A 73 -16.97 9.35 -4.98
C ASN A 73 -15.88 10.15 -5.71
N GLU A 74 -15.40 11.26 -5.15
CA GLU A 74 -14.22 11.94 -5.70
C GLU A 74 -12.95 11.11 -5.46
N ASP A 75 -12.17 10.88 -6.52
CA ASP A 75 -10.89 10.17 -6.44
C ASP A 75 -9.79 11.10 -5.94
N PHE A 76 -8.88 10.58 -5.12
CA PHE A 76 -7.70 11.33 -4.70
C PHE A 76 -6.74 11.59 -5.87
N GLY A 77 -6.74 10.74 -6.90
CA GLY A 77 -5.74 10.78 -7.97
C GLY A 77 -4.38 10.22 -7.54
N LEU A 78 -4.37 9.29 -6.58
CA LEU A 78 -3.15 8.65 -6.07
C LEU A 78 -3.00 7.23 -6.62
N THR A 79 -1.81 6.89 -7.08
CA THR A 79 -1.37 5.50 -7.22
C THR A 79 -0.31 5.16 -6.18
N PHE A 80 -0.22 3.89 -5.81
CA PHE A 80 0.63 3.43 -4.71
C PHE A 80 1.59 2.35 -5.14
N GLU A 81 2.64 2.15 -4.34
CA GLU A 81 3.54 1.00 -4.49
C GLU A 81 2.77 -0.33 -4.47
N GLN A 82 3.21 -1.29 -5.29
CA GLN A 82 2.61 -2.62 -5.34
C GLN A 82 2.77 -3.35 -4.00
N ILE A 83 1.74 -4.10 -3.62
CA ILE A 83 1.83 -5.00 -2.47
C ILE A 83 2.81 -6.11 -2.85
N VAL A 84 3.89 -6.23 -2.07
CA VAL A 84 4.78 -7.38 -2.18
C VAL A 84 4.21 -8.49 -1.29
N PRO A 85 3.86 -9.66 -1.87
CA PRO A 85 3.35 -10.81 -1.12
C PRO A 85 4.28 -11.16 0.05
N ARG A 86 3.70 -11.38 1.23
CA ARG A 86 4.40 -12.09 2.29
C ARG A 86 4.70 -13.50 1.81
N GLN A 87 5.97 -13.88 1.91
CA GLN A 87 6.38 -15.25 1.63
C GLN A 87 6.48 -16.06 2.91
N CYS A 88 5.99 -17.30 2.86
CA CYS A 88 6.09 -18.26 3.95
C CYS A 88 7.56 -18.45 4.35
N ALA A 89 7.85 -18.17 5.62
CA ALA A 89 9.19 -18.28 6.19
C ALA A 89 9.48 -19.68 6.77
N ASN A 90 8.53 -20.62 6.71
CA ASN A 90 8.68 -21.94 7.28
C ASN A 90 9.65 -22.80 6.45
N GLU A 91 10.53 -23.53 7.15
CA GLU A 91 11.49 -24.47 6.57
C GLU A 91 10.97 -25.92 6.66
N CYS A 92 9.74 -26.14 6.19
CA CYS A 92 9.11 -27.46 6.24
C CYS A 92 9.89 -28.47 5.37
N LEU A 93 10.17 -29.65 5.92
CA LEU A 93 10.80 -30.77 5.17
C LEU A 93 9.97 -31.19 3.94
N PHE A 94 8.65 -30.99 3.99
CA PHE A 94 7.68 -31.37 2.96
C PHE A 94 7.23 -30.17 2.08
N CYS A 95 8.01 -29.09 2.02
CA CYS A 95 7.64 -27.92 1.22
C CYS A 95 7.73 -28.20 -0.30
N PHE A 96 6.59 -28.25 -0.99
CA PHE A 96 6.53 -28.47 -2.44
C PHE A 96 7.28 -27.41 -3.25
N CYS A 97 7.19 -26.12 -2.87
CA CYS A 97 7.94 -25.05 -3.52
C CYS A 97 9.47 -25.25 -3.43
N LYS A 98 9.96 -25.83 -2.31
CA LYS A 98 11.37 -26.14 -2.09
C LYS A 98 11.81 -27.41 -2.82
N GLY A 99 10.87 -28.34 -3.04
CA GLY A 99 11.08 -29.58 -3.79
C GLY A 99 11.11 -29.42 -5.31
N ASN A 100 10.86 -28.21 -5.83
CA ASN A 100 10.93 -27.96 -7.28
C ASN A 100 12.35 -28.20 -7.84
N PRO A 101 12.48 -28.71 -9.07
CA PRO A 101 13.78 -28.82 -9.73
C PRO A 101 14.36 -27.43 -10.02
N ALA A 102 15.68 -27.32 -10.05
CA ALA A 102 16.38 -26.03 -10.12
C ALA A 102 16.09 -25.23 -11.41
N ASP A 103 15.67 -25.89 -12.49
CA ASP A 103 15.30 -25.31 -13.77
C ASP A 103 13.79 -25.00 -13.89
N ALA A 104 13.02 -25.18 -12.82
CA ALA A 104 11.61 -24.82 -12.79
C ALA A 104 11.40 -23.32 -13.05
N ARG A 105 10.20 -22.98 -13.55
CA ARG A 105 9.81 -21.59 -13.78
C ARG A 105 9.88 -20.79 -12.46
N PRO A 106 10.45 -19.56 -12.45
CA PRO A 106 10.61 -18.77 -11.23
C PRO A 106 9.34 -18.59 -10.40
N SER A 107 8.19 -18.49 -11.05
CA SER A 107 6.89 -18.35 -10.38
C SER A 107 6.52 -19.54 -9.49
N LEU A 108 7.05 -20.75 -9.75
CA LEU A 108 6.77 -21.95 -8.95
C LEU A 108 7.49 -21.93 -7.59
N PHE A 109 8.47 -21.04 -7.40
CA PHE A 109 9.19 -20.90 -6.13
C PHE A 109 8.55 -19.88 -5.18
N VAL A 110 7.49 -19.18 -5.61
CA VAL A 110 6.76 -18.24 -4.75
C VAL A 110 5.99 -19.02 -3.69
N ARG A 111 6.36 -18.83 -2.42
CA ARG A 111 5.68 -19.42 -1.26
C ARG A 111 4.63 -18.44 -0.74
N ASP A 112 3.44 -18.45 -1.30
CA ASP A 112 2.38 -17.51 -0.90
C ASP A 112 1.88 -17.79 0.53
N GLU A 113 1.93 -16.78 1.40
CA GLU A 113 1.34 -16.76 2.75
C GLU A 113 0.45 -15.51 2.94
N ASP A 114 0.17 -14.78 1.87
CA ASP A 114 -0.45 -13.47 1.96
C ASP A 114 -1.94 -13.50 1.59
N ILE A 115 -2.78 -13.73 2.60
CA ILE A 115 -4.24 -13.78 2.45
C ILE A 115 -4.85 -12.52 1.81
N ARG A 116 -4.14 -11.38 1.82
CA ARG A 116 -4.60 -10.13 1.21
C ARG A 116 -4.67 -10.22 -0.31
N LEU A 117 -3.85 -11.06 -0.92
CA LEU A 117 -3.85 -11.24 -2.38
C LEU A 117 -5.10 -11.96 -2.87
N SER A 118 -5.65 -12.89 -2.08
CA SER A 118 -6.95 -13.49 -2.39
C SER A 118 -8.05 -12.43 -2.47
N PHE A 119 -8.03 -11.42 -1.58
CA PHE A 119 -9.00 -10.32 -1.68
C PHE A 119 -8.82 -9.46 -2.93
N LEU A 120 -7.58 -9.24 -3.37
CA LEU A 120 -7.28 -8.40 -4.53
C LEU A 120 -7.53 -9.10 -5.88
N TYR A 121 -7.30 -10.41 -5.94
CA TYR A 121 -7.23 -11.15 -7.19
C TYR A 121 -8.19 -12.36 -7.29
N GLY A 122 -8.88 -12.74 -6.20
CA GLY A 122 -9.85 -13.85 -6.17
C GLY A 122 -9.31 -15.12 -5.52
#